data_AF-A0A3L7UWF4-F1
#
_entry.id   AF-A0A3L7UWF4-F1
#
_cell.length_a   1.000
_cell.length_b   1.000
_cell.length_c   1.000
_cell.angle_alpha   90.00
_cell.angle_beta   90.00
_cell.angle_gamma   90.00
#
_symmetry.space_group_name_H-M   'P 1'
#
loop_
_entity.id
_entity.type
_entity.pdbx_description
1 polymer ?
#
loop_
_entity_poly.entity_id
_entity_poly.type
_entity_poly.pdbx_seq_one_letter_code
_entity_poly.pdbx_strand_id
1 'polypeptide(L)'
;MYGDLKPGRGNKKVERGKAKYLGGNGRKTTGISKRVYRQNLKKIQVVENGSVVTRRVPVRLIRSGAIIKPVATDPFALPDHN
;
A
#
# COMPACT_ATOMS: atom_id res chain seq x y z
N MET A 1 -0.17 12.50 -6.97
CA MET A 1 1.12 11.78 -7.10
C MET A 1 1.15 10.41 -6.41
N TYR A 2 0.63 10.21 -5.19
CA TYR A 2 0.70 8.89 -4.51
C TYR A 2 -0.63 8.11 -4.43
N GLY A 3 -1.68 8.60 -5.10
CA GLY A 3 -3.03 8.03 -5.03
C GLY A 3 -3.73 8.25 -3.69
N ASP A 4 -4.82 7.53 -3.45
CA ASP A 4 -5.48 7.48 -2.15
C ASP A 4 -4.71 6.53 -1.21
N LEU A 5 -4.12 7.10 -0.15
CA LEU A 5 -3.39 6.37 0.90
C LEU A 5 -4.33 5.67 1.89
N LYS A 6 -5.64 5.92 1.77
CA LYS A 6 -6.65 5.30 2.61
C LYS A 6 -6.68 3.79 2.35
N PRO A 7 -6.69 2.97 3.41
CA PRO A 7 -6.79 1.54 3.24
C PRO A 7 -8.16 1.19 2.63
N GLY A 8 -8.15 0.23 1.69
CA GLY A 8 -9.39 -0.31 1.14
C GLY A 8 -10.23 -0.96 2.25
N ARG A 9 -11.55 -0.95 2.10
CA ARG A 9 -12.48 -1.62 3.02
C ARG A 9 -13.22 -2.72 2.27
N GLY A 10 -13.61 -3.76 3.00
CA GLY A 10 -14.47 -4.82 2.48
C GLY A 10 -15.08 -5.64 3.59
N ASN A 11 -15.82 -6.67 3.22
CA ASN A 11 -16.44 -7.60 4.16
C ASN A 11 -15.88 -9.00 3.93
N LYS A 12 -15.63 -9.74 5.01
CA LYS A 12 -15.34 -11.18 4.96
C LYS A 12 -16.64 -11.92 5.18
N LYS A 13 -17.08 -12.66 4.15
CA LYS A 13 -18.25 -13.54 4.21
C LYS A 13 -17.82 -14.93 4.62
N VAL A 14 -18.53 -15.53 5.57
CA VAL A 14 -18.37 -16.94 5.94
C VAL A 14 -19.68 -17.65 5.62
N GLU A 15 -19.61 -18.71 4.83
CA GLU A 15 -20.75 -19.52 4.42
C GLU A 15 -20.54 -20.98 4.81
N ARG A 16 -21.63 -21.65 5.18
CA ARG A 16 -21.65 -23.09 5.45
C ARG A 16 -22.52 -23.83 4.44
N GLY A 17 -22.27 -25.13 4.30
CA GLY A 17 -23.00 -26.01 3.38
C GLY A 17 -22.47 -25.95 1.95
N LYS A 18 -22.86 -26.95 1.15
CA LYS A 18 -22.47 -27.06 -0.27
C LYS A 18 -23.51 -26.36 -1.14
N ALA A 19 -23.07 -25.73 -2.22
CA ALA A 19 -23.98 -25.07 -3.15
C ALA A 19 -24.87 -26.09 -3.89
N LYS A 20 -26.07 -25.66 -4.30
CA LYS A 20 -27.04 -26.52 -4.98
C LYS A 20 -26.50 -27.16 -6.25
N TYR A 21 -25.76 -26.40 -7.05
CA TYR A 21 -25.17 -26.87 -8.30
C TYR A 21 -24.10 -27.97 -8.10
N LEU A 22 -23.62 -28.18 -6.88
CA LEU A 22 -22.70 -29.27 -6.55
C LEU A 22 -23.40 -30.43 -5.82
N GLY A 23 -24.74 -30.50 -5.88
CA GLY A 23 -25.53 -31.55 -5.22
C GLY A 23 -25.72 -31.34 -3.71
N GLY A 24 -25.59 -30.11 -3.20
CA GLY A 24 -25.90 -29.76 -1.81
C GLY A 24 -27.26 -29.08 -1.63
N ASN A 25 -27.73 -28.92 -0.40
CA ASN A 25 -29.02 -28.25 -0.16
C ASN A 25 -28.94 -26.72 -0.31
N GLY A 26 -27.74 -26.14 -0.30
CA GLY A 26 -27.48 -24.71 -0.45
C GLY A 26 -26.47 -24.15 0.54
N ARG A 27 -25.81 -23.05 0.17
CA ARG A 27 -24.93 -22.29 1.07
C ARG A 27 -25.76 -21.37 1.96
N LYS A 28 -25.40 -21.28 3.24
CA LYS A 28 -25.98 -20.32 4.20
C LYS A 28 -24.90 -19.43 4.77
N THR A 29 -25.11 -18.12 4.75
CA THR A 29 -24.21 -17.15 5.38
C THR A 29 -24.28 -17.30 6.89
N THR A 30 -23.14 -17.55 7.53
CA THR A 30 -23.02 -17.72 8.98
C THR A 30 -22.45 -16.47 9.63
N GLY A 31 -21.72 -15.64 8.89
CA GLY A 31 -21.22 -14.38 9.42
C GLY A 31 -20.71 -13.43 8.34
N ILE A 32 -20.81 -12.14 8.66
CA ILE A 32 -20.25 -11.05 7.87
C ILE A 32 -19.44 -10.19 8.82
N SER A 33 -18.12 -10.17 8.66
CA SER A 33 -17.23 -9.29 9.44
C SER A 33 -16.57 -8.25 8.56
N LYS A 34 -16.28 -7.08 9.12
CA LYS A 34 -15.56 -6.01 8.40
C LYS A 34 -14.08 -6.40 8.25
N ARG A 35 -13.52 -6.13 7.08
CA ARG A 35 -12.10 -6.30 6.74
C ARG A 35 -11.52 -4.99 6.23
N VAL A 36 -10.27 -4.72 6.62
CA VAL A 36 -9.50 -3.58 6.14
C VAL A 36 -8.27 -4.07 5.38
N TYR A 37 -8.12 -3.63 4.13
CA TYR A 37 -6.98 -3.90 3.26
C TYR A 37 -5.93 -2.80 3.46
N ARG A 38 -4.97 -3.03 4.35
CA ARG A 38 -3.92 -2.07 4.64
C ARG A 38 -2.85 -2.10 3.56
N GLN A 39 -2.48 -0.93 3.06
CA GLN A 39 -1.27 -0.75 2.25
C GLN A 39 -0.04 -0.69 3.18
N ASN A 40 1.11 -1.19 2.71
CA ASN A 40 2.39 -0.98 3.39
C ASN A 40 2.89 0.43 3.05
N LEU A 41 2.74 1.37 4.01
CA LEU A 41 3.14 2.76 3.86
C LEU A 41 4.44 3.02 4.65
N LYS A 42 5.38 3.73 4.03
CA LYS A 42 6.62 4.18 4.66
C LYS A 42 6.70 5.69 4.64
N LYS A 43 7.21 6.30 5.72
CA LYS A 43 7.48 7.73 5.79
C LYS A 43 8.89 7.97 5.27
N ILE A 44 9.02 8.64 4.13
CA ILE A 44 10.31 8.89 3.47
C ILE A 44 10.35 10.31 2.91
N GLN A 45 11.56 10.82 2.68
CA GLN A 45 11.79 12.03 1.90
C GLN A 45 11.71 11.71 0.41
N VAL A 46 11.05 12.60 -0.33
CA VAL A 46 10.77 12.48 -1.76
C VAL A 46 10.94 13.83 -2.42
N VAL A 47 11.49 13.83 -3.63
CA VAL A 47 11.64 15.03 -4.44
C VAL A 47 10.34 15.24 -5.21
N GLU A 48 9.61 16.31 -4.88
CA GLU A 48 8.35 16.72 -5.50
C GLU A 48 8.53 18.11 -6.12
N ASN A 49 8.37 18.24 -7.44
CA ASN A 49 8.44 19.53 -8.15
C ASN A 49 9.69 20.37 -7.79
N GLY A 50 10.85 19.72 -7.60
CA GLY A 50 12.12 20.37 -7.24
C GLY A 50 12.36 20.60 -5.75
N SER A 51 11.37 20.34 -4.89
CA SER A 51 11.49 20.47 -3.43
C SER A 51 11.53 19.12 -2.72
N VAL A 52 12.32 19.01 -1.65
CA VAL A 52 12.37 17.81 -0.81
C VAL A 52 11.27 17.87 0.25
N VAL A 53 10.34 16.93 0.22
CA VAL A 53 9.21 16.85 1.16
C VAL A 53 9.16 15.47 1.81
N THR A 54 8.73 15.41 3.08
CA THR A 54 8.50 14.13 3.75
C THR A 54 7.05 13.69 3.57
N ARG A 55 6.83 12.51 2.99
CA ARG A 55 5.48 11.95 2.75
C ARG A 55 5.34 10.51 3.22
N ARG A 56 4.09 10.08 3.42
CA ARG A 56 3.73 8.66 3.53
C ARG A 56 3.52 8.10 2.14
N VAL A 57 4.34 7.12 1.79
CA VAL A 57 4.43 6.56 0.45
C VAL A 57 4.15 5.06 0.48
N PRO A 58 3.33 4.52 -0.44
CA PRO A 58 3.17 3.08 -0.62
C PRO A 58 4.48 2.43 -1.09
N VAL A 59 4.89 1.34 -0.43
CA VAL A 59 6.12 0.61 -0.78
C VAL A 59 6.11 0.09 -2.23
N ARG A 60 4.93 -0.19 -2.79
CA ARG A 60 4.79 -0.57 -4.21
C ARG A 60 5.35 0.49 -5.15
N LEU A 61 5.12 1.77 -4.86
CA LEU A 61 5.59 2.88 -5.70
C LEU A 61 7.09 3.12 -5.54
N ILE A 62 7.64 2.86 -4.35
CA ILE A 62 9.09 2.86 -4.12
C ILE A 62 9.74 1.78 -4.98
N ARG A 63 9.17 0.57 -4.97
CA ARG A 63 9.70 -0.57 -5.73
C ARG A 63 9.59 -0.41 -7.24
N SER A 64 8.58 0.32 -7.72
CA SER A 64 8.39 0.58 -9.16
C SER A 64 9.25 1.73 -9.69
N GLY A 65 10.03 2.41 -8.84
CA GLY A 65 10.85 3.56 -9.26
C GLY A 65 10.05 4.80 -9.65
N ALA A 66 8.74 4.84 -9.36
CA ALA A 66 7.89 5.99 -9.67
C ALA A 66 8.17 7.22 -8.77
N ILE A 67 9.10 7.07 -7.82
CA ILE A 67 9.37 8.02 -6.75
C ILE A 67 10.87 8.23 -6.68
N ILE A 68 11.27 9.49 -6.81
CA ILE A 68 12.66 9.92 -6.70
C ILE A 68 12.94 10.23 -5.24
N LYS A 69 13.90 9.53 -4.66
CA LYS A 69 14.44 9.85 -3.34
C LYS A 69 15.50 10.96 -3.49
N PRO A 70 15.65 11.85 -2.50
CA PRO A 70 16.79 12.77 -2.50
C PRO A 70 18.10 11.98 -2.47
N VAL A 71 19.13 12.54 -3.09
CA VAL A 71 20.49 11.99 -3.06
C VAL A 71 20.96 11.98 -1.60
N ALA A 72 21.47 10.84 -1.16
CA ALA A 72 22.11 10.75 0.15
C ALA A 72 23.51 11.37 0.03
N THR A 73 23.72 12.49 0.70
CA THR A 73 25.03 13.12 0.82
C THR A 73 25.66 12.68 2.13
N ASP A 74 26.90 12.20 2.08
CA ASP A 74 27.66 11.94 3.30
C ASP A 74 27.93 13.27 4.02
N PRO A 75 27.71 13.34 5.35
CA PRO A 75 27.80 14.59 6.10
C PRO A 75 29.22 15.19 6.14
N PHE A 76 30.24 14.38 5.85
CA PHE A 76 31.65 14.77 5.93
C PHE A 76 32.42 14.61 4.62
N ALA A 77 31.73 14.37 3.50
CA ALA A 77 32.40 14.32 2.20
C ALA A 77 32.86 15.74 1.80
N LEU A 78 34.13 15.86 1.41
CA LEU A 78 34.63 17.09 0.79
C LEU A 78 33.92 17.26 -0.57
N PRO A 79 33.50 18.48 -0.95
CA PRO A 79 32.94 18.69 -2.28
C PRO A 79 34.00 18.38 -3.32
N ASP A 80 33.66 17.55 -4.31
CA ASP A 80 34.55 17.28 -5.44
C ASP A 80 34.81 18.61 -6.18
N HIS A 81 36.05 19.10 -6.06
CA HIS A 81 36.52 20.27 -6.79
C HIS A 81 36.82 19.83 -8.23
N ASN A 82 36.02 20.32 -9.18
CA ASN A 82 36.23 20.13 -10.61
C ASN A 82 37.01 21.31 -11.19
#